data_AF-A0AAD6QDD1-F1
#
_entry.id   AF-A0AAD6QDD1-F1
#
_cell.length_a   1.000
_cell.length_b   1.000
_cell.length_c   1.000
_cell.angle_alpha   90.00
_cell.angle_beta   90.00
_cell.angle_gamma   90.00
#
_symmetry.space_group_name_H-M   'P 1'
#
loop_
_entity.id
_entity.type
_entity.pdbx_description
1 polymer ?
#
loop_
_entity_poly.entity_id
_entity_poly.type
_entity_poly.pdbx_seq_one_letter_code
_entity_poly.pdbx_strand_id
1 'polypeptide(L)' 'MIHEKHSKDFKNKKFSEEFKDMVASCLNQDPSKRPSADQLLQYSFFKNCEGLGFLFKKVFNGLANVEERIFFKLKMMKL' A
#
# COMPACT_ATOMS: atom_id res chain seq x y z
N MET A 1 -14.96 -2.25 21.14
CA MET A 1 -14.68 -2.47 19.70
C MET A 1 -14.91 -1.14 19.00
N ILE A 2 -13.84 -0.43 18.65
CA ILE A 2 -13.94 0.86 17.98
C ILE A 2 -14.30 0.56 16.52
N HIS A 3 -15.55 0.78 16.15
CA HIS A 3 -15.94 0.84 14.74
C HIS A 3 -15.38 2.15 14.19
N GLU A 4 -14.20 2.10 13.56
CA GLU A 4 -13.76 3.20 12.71
C GLU A 4 -14.74 3.33 11.56
N LYS A 5 -15.54 4.38 11.63
CA LYS A 5 -16.53 4.78 10.63
C LYS A 5 -15.77 5.30 9.42
N HIS A 6 -15.31 4.40 8.54
CA HIS A 6 -14.66 4.79 7.29
C HIS A 6 -15.75 5.33 6.34
N SER A 7 -15.99 6.64 6.42
CA SER A 7 -16.88 7.37 5.51
C SER A 7 -16.43 7.13 4.07
N LYS A 8 -17.29 6.50 3.27
CA LYS A 8 -17.07 6.22 1.85
C LYS A 8 -17.24 7.51 1.02
N ASP A 9 -16.32 8.45 1.17
CA ASP A 9 -16.27 9.69 0.36
C ASP A 9 -15.26 9.59 -0.80
N PHE A 10 -15.01 8.39 -1.33
CA PHE A 10 -14.11 8.21 -2.48
C PHE A 10 -14.67 8.82 -3.77
N LYS A 11 -15.99 9.03 -3.87
CA LYS A 11 -16.63 9.61 -5.05
C LYS A 11 -16.22 11.06 -5.31
N ASN A 12 -15.77 11.80 -4.28
CA ASN A 12 -15.43 13.21 -4.37
C ASN A 12 -13.92 13.49 -4.35
N LYS A 13 -13.09 12.46 -4.16
CA LYS A 13 -11.63 12.60 -4.12
C LYS A 13 -11.04 12.22 -5.47
N LYS A 14 -10.62 13.24 -6.22
CA LYS A 14 -9.87 13.03 -7.48
C LYS A 14 -8.46 12.56 -7.13
N PHE A 15 -8.04 11.44 -7.70
CA PHE A 15 -6.64 11.03 -7.68
C PHE A 15 -5.80 11.96 -8.56
N SER A 16 -4.51 12.09 -8.23
CA SER A 16 -3.55 12.81 -9.07
C SER A 16 -3.39 12.10 -10.41
N GLU A 17 -2.96 12.83 -11.44
CA GLU A 17 -2.81 12.25 -12.77
C GLU A 17 -1.67 11.24 -12.81
N GLU A 18 -0.57 11.52 -12.12
CA GLU A 18 0.59 10.64 -12.00
C GLU A 18 0.21 9.30 -11.35
N PHE A 19 -0.72 9.32 -10.39
CA PHE A 19 -1.25 8.10 -9.78
C PHE A 19 -2.08 7.30 -10.77
N LYS A 20 -2.98 7.94 -11.52
CA LYS A 20 -3.82 7.25 -12.50
C LYS A 20 -2.98 6.62 -13.60
N ASP A 21 -1.98 7.33 -14.12
CA ASP A 21 -1.07 6.83 -15.16
C ASP A 21 -0.31 5.59 -14.70
N MET A 22 0.20 5.62 -13.46
CA MET A 22 0.90 4.49 -12.84
C MET A 22 -0.02 3.28 -12.65
N VAL A 23 -1.27 3.49 -12.20
CA VAL A 23 -2.24 2.40 -12.03
C VAL A 23 -2.70 1.85 -13.39
N ALA A 24 -2.90 2.71 -14.39
CA ALA A 24 -3.31 2.29 -15.73
C ALA A 24 -2.28 1.37 -16.38
N SER A 25 -0.98 1.64 -16.21
CA SER A 25 0.08 0.76 -16.74
C SER A 25 0.11 -0.62 -16.05
N CYS A 26 -0.18 -0.66 -14.75
CA CYS A 26 -0.32 -1.93 -14.00
C CYS A 26 -1.49 -2.79 -14.48
N LEU A 27 -2.58 -2.15 -14.93
CA LEU A 27 -3.82 -2.82 -15.33
C LEU A 27 -3.87 -3.20 -16.81
N ASN A 28 -2.71 -3.36 -17.46
CA ASN A 28 -2.66 -3.84 -18.83
C ASN A 28 -3.24 -5.26 -18.93
N GLN A 29 -4.11 -5.48 -19.92
CA GLN A 29 -4.70 -6.78 -20.20
C GLN A 29 -3.62 -7.81 -20.53
N ASP A 30 -2.60 -7.41 -21.27
CA ASP A 30 -1.42 -8.22 -21.56
C ASP A 30 -0.47 -8.22 -20.34
N PRO A 31 -0.28 -9.37 -19.67
CA PRO A 31 0.59 -9.44 -18.48
C PRO A 31 2.03 -9.05 -18.76
N SER A 32 2.54 -9.33 -19.98
CA SER A 32 3.92 -9.03 -20.36
C SER A 32 4.18 -7.53 -20.53
N LYS A 33 3.13 -6.72 -20.66
CA LYS A 33 3.22 -5.25 -20.76
C LYS A 33 3.13 -4.55 -19.41
N ARG A 34 2.85 -5.28 -18.33
CA ARG A 34 2.79 -4.70 -16.99
C ARG A 34 4.21 -4.34 -16.54
N PRO A 35 4.41 -3.17 -15.91
CA PRO A 35 5.72 -2.77 -15.44
C PRO A 35 6.18 -3.63 -14.27
N SER A 36 7.50 -3.83 -14.19
CA SER A 36 8.17 -4.37 -13.01
C SER A 36 8.18 -3.35 -11.86
N ALA A 37 8.53 -3.81 -10.65
CA ALA A 37 8.68 -2.94 -9.49
C ALA A 37 9.71 -1.83 -9.74
N ASP A 38 10.86 -2.14 -10.36
CA ASP A 38 11.90 -1.16 -10.65
C ASP A 38 11.43 -0.08 -11.62
N GLN A 39 10.63 -0.46 -12.62
CA GLN A 39 10.03 0.50 -13.56
C GLN A 39 8.98 1.37 -12.87
N LEU A 40 8.15 0.81 -11.99
CA LEU A 40 7.15 1.57 -11.23
C LEU A 40 7.79 2.62 -10.33
N LEU A 41 8.90 2.30 -9.66
CA LEU A 41 9.62 3.23 -8.79
C LEU A 41 10.18 4.46 -9.52
N GLN A 42 10.29 4.41 -10.86
CA GLN A 42 10.70 5.56 -11.67
C GLN A 42 9.56 6.54 -12.00
N TYR A 43 8.30 6.20 -11.73
CA TYR A 43 7.16 7.10 -11.99
C TYR A 43 7.21 8.33 -11.07
N SER A 44 6.78 9.48 -11.60
CA SER A 44 6.72 10.75 -10.85
C SER A 44 5.92 10.65 -9.55
N PHE A 45 4.94 9.73 -9.49
CA PHE A 45 4.21 9.42 -8.27
C PHE A 45 5.12 9.05 -7.08
N PHE A 46 6.18 8.27 -7.33
CA PHE A 46 7.10 7.81 -6.28
C PHE A 46 8.28 8.76 -6.06
N LYS A 47 8.62 9.62 -7.02
CA LYS A 47 9.74 10.58 -6.90
C LYS A 47 9.56 11.58 -5.75
N ASN A 48 8.32 11.95 -5.44
CA ASN A 48 7.99 12.89 -4.38
C ASN A 48 7.50 12.19 -3.10
N CYS A 49 7.68 10.87 -2.99
CA CYS A 49 7.21 10.14 -1.82
C CYS A 49 8.13 10.43 -0.63
N GLU A 50 7.55 10.85 0.48
CA GLU A 50 8.23 10.85 1.76
C GLU A 50 8.68 9.40 2.02
N GLY A 51 9.98 9.15 2.20
CA GLY A 51 10.55 7.80 2.19
C GLY A 51 10.06 6.87 3.32
N LEU A 52 10.89 5.92 3.74
CA LEU A 52 10.49 4.87 4.69
C LEU A 52 9.80 5.40 5.97
N GLY A 53 10.19 6.56 6.48
CA GLY A 53 9.59 7.18 7.67
C GLY A 53 8.08 7.46 7.54
N PHE A 54 7.62 7.88 6.35
CA PHE A 54 6.19 8.08 6.09
C PHE A 54 5.43 6.76 6.08
N LEU A 55 5.99 5.73 5.44
CA LEU A 55 5.40 4.39 5.42
C LEU A 55 5.25 3.83 6.84
N PHE A 56 6.27 3.98 7.69
CA PHE A 56 6.17 3.59 9.10
C PHE A 56 5.04 4.29 9.83
N LYS A 57 4.92 5.61 9.66
CA LYS A 57 3.91 6.40 10.35
C LYS A 57 2.49 6.17 9.82
N LYS A 58 2.32 5.95 8.52
CA LYS A 58 0.99 5.90 7.87
C LYS A 58 0.49 4.49 7.59
N VAL A 59 1.38 3.56 7.29
CA VAL A 59 1.03 2.19 6.89
C VAL A 59 1.30 1.20 8.02
N PHE A 60 2.46 1.30 8.68
CA PHE A 60 2.84 0.34 9.71
C PHE A 60 2.35 0.70 11.12
N ASN A 61 1.82 1.91 11.32
CA ASN A 61 1.26 2.29 12.61
C ASN A 61 0.06 1.40 12.98
N GLY A 62 0.19 0.62 14.05
CA GLY A 62 -0.83 -0.34 14.51
C GLY A 62 -0.73 -1.74 13.89
N LEU A 63 0.24 -1.99 13.00
CA LEU A 63 0.53 -3.33 12.48
C LEU A 63 1.59 -4.02 13.32
N ALA A 64 1.36 -5.29 13.65
CA ALA A 64 2.34 -6.12 14.33
C ALA A 64 3.59 -6.30 13.45
N ASN A 65 4.77 -6.12 14.03
CA ASN A 65 6.04 -6.34 13.36
C ASN A 65 6.25 -7.86 13.07
N VAL A 66 7.30 -8.20 12.32
CA VAL A 66 7.54 -9.59 11.88
C VAL A 66 7.63 -10.55 13.07
N GLU A 67 8.36 -10.15 14.11
CA GLU A 67 8.59 -10.97 15.31
C GLU A 67 7.30 -11.18 16.08
N GLU A 68 6.51 -10.11 16.28
CA GLU A 68 5.20 -10.16 16.92
C GLU A 68 4.24 -11.09 16.16
N ARG A 69 4.22 -11.03 14.82
CA ARG A 69 3.38 -11.92 14.00
C ARG A 69 3.78 -13.39 14.15
N ILE A 70 5.08 -13.68 14.17
CA ILE A 70 5.59 -15.04 14.38
C ILE A 70 5.21 -15.51 15.79
N PHE A 71 5.40 -14.65 16.80
CA PHE A 71 5.03 -14.94 18.18
C PHE A 71 3.54 -15.23 18.33
N PHE A 72 2.66 -14.41 17.76
CA PHE A 72 1.21 -14.64 17.77
C PHE A 72 0.83 -15.97 17.10
N LYS A 73 1.46 -16.30 15.97
CA LYS A 73 1.24 -17.57 15.28
C LYS A 73 1.66 -18.77 16.13
N LEU A 74 2.84 -18.71 16.74
CA LEU A 74 3.34 -19.78 17.62
C LEU A 74 2.49 -19.94 18.88
N LYS A 75 1.95 -18.86 19.44
CA LYS A 75 1.03 -18.89 20.59
C LYS A 75 -0.31 -19.53 20.24
N MET A 76 -0.85 -19.25 19.05
CA MET A 76 -2.11 -19.83 18.55
C MET A 76 -1.98 -21.32 18.21
N MET A 77 -0.82 -21.76 17.72
CA MET A 77 -0.58 -23.18 17.37
C MET A 77 -0.25 -24.08 18.58
N LYS A 78 -0.05 -23.49 19.76
CA LYS A 78 0.20 -24.20 21.03
C LYS A 78 -1.05 -24.29 21.92
N LEU A 79 -2.21 -23.91 21.39
CA LEU A 79 -3.54 -24.08 21.98
C LEU A 79 -4.25 -25.27 21.32
#